data_AF-A0A3P1UV14-F1
#
_entry.id   AF-A0A3P1UV14-F1
#
_cell.length_a   1.000
_cell.length_b   1.000
_cell.length_c   1.000
_cell.angle_alpha   90.00
_cell.angle_beta   90.00
_cell.angle_gamma   90.00
#
_symmetry.space_group_name_H-M   'P 1'
#
loop_
_entity.id
_entity.type
_entity.pdbx_description
1 polymer ?
#
loop_
_entity_poly.entity_id
_entity_poly.type
_entity_poly.pdbx_seq_one_letter_code
_entity_poly.pdbx_strand_id
1 'polypeptide(L)'
;MEKLEEIHKEILSGNIEILKNFPLLYCLSENKEDFVVLRKGRIVKEENHIKYFFPNSESNESNGIYCLIWGHKNEESYGIGGTPVPDDFYITEMKFKNDVLSLLNENNEKIEATLKQFNKALQNIWRNFTMEELSTAFRQAPVTILDEIKKENMPKTVTIKNFGKFIYNKKLKSYKLVKEEIGYYFSADNKEEQKKVKNIFSNIELTHFIEKAKDYTAHKLLKLKNDLWLEEDEKEVTKKDFKDRMKFTSLYVFSESANFYFDDGDLFWGHTIEVTINQNLEFSAANIVG
;
A
#
# COMPACT_ATOMS: atom_id res chain seq x y z
N MET A 1 9.90 -17.28 13.34
CA MET A 1 10.05 -16.73 11.97
C MET A 1 9.74 -17.77 10.89
N GLU A 2 10.47 -18.90 10.79
CA GLU A 2 10.29 -19.91 9.73
C GLU A 2 8.88 -20.52 9.65
N LYS A 3 8.29 -20.90 10.80
CA LYS A 3 6.93 -21.47 10.85
C LYS A 3 5.84 -20.52 10.34
N LEU A 4 6.02 -19.21 10.53
CA LEU A 4 5.02 -18.20 10.14
C LEU A 4 5.03 -17.99 8.63
N GLU A 5 6.21 -17.90 8.02
CA GLU A 5 6.34 -17.81 6.56
C GLU A 5 5.87 -19.09 5.87
N GLU A 6 6.07 -20.25 6.48
CA GLU A 6 5.59 -21.54 5.97
C GLU A 6 4.07 -21.67 6.06
N ILE A 7 3.46 -21.38 7.23
CA ILE A 7 2.00 -21.32 7.39
C ILE A 7 1.40 -20.30 6.40
N HIS A 8 2.06 -19.16 6.22
CA HIS A 8 1.65 -18.14 5.28
C HIS A 8 1.76 -18.63 3.83
N LYS A 9 2.87 -19.24 3.41
CA LYS A 9 3.05 -19.83 2.07
C LYS A 9 2.06 -20.95 1.78
N GLU A 10 1.73 -21.77 2.78
CA GLU A 10 0.79 -22.88 2.65
C GLU A 10 -0.68 -22.39 2.59
N ILE A 11 -1.05 -21.38 3.39
CA ILE A 11 -2.36 -20.71 3.20
C ILE A 11 -2.44 -20.07 1.81
N LEU A 12 -1.35 -19.45 1.33
CA LEU A 12 -1.25 -18.86 -0.01
C LEU A 12 -1.35 -19.91 -1.13
N SER A 13 -0.85 -21.13 -0.92
CA SER A 13 -0.97 -22.24 -1.87
C SER A 13 -2.36 -22.91 -1.84
N GLY A 14 -3.26 -22.45 -0.97
CA GLY A 14 -4.59 -23.04 -0.76
C GLY A 14 -4.58 -24.26 0.17
N ASN A 15 -3.45 -24.56 0.80
CA ASN A 15 -3.33 -25.63 1.78
C ASN A 15 -3.81 -25.16 3.16
N ILE A 16 -5.13 -25.21 3.33
CA ILE A 16 -5.82 -24.84 4.58
C ILE A 16 -5.59 -25.87 5.70
N GLU A 17 -5.08 -27.07 5.38
CA GLU A 17 -4.86 -28.12 6.39
C GLU A 17 -3.79 -27.74 7.42
N ILE A 18 -2.86 -26.84 7.06
CA ILE A 18 -1.82 -26.39 7.99
C ILE A 18 -2.39 -25.64 9.21
N LEU A 19 -3.60 -25.06 9.08
CA LEU A 19 -4.28 -24.40 10.20
C LEU A 19 -4.68 -25.38 11.31
N LYS A 20 -4.82 -26.69 11.02
CA LYS A 20 -5.05 -27.72 12.06
C LYS A 20 -3.87 -27.84 13.04
N ASN A 21 -2.68 -27.45 12.60
CA ASN A 21 -1.46 -27.42 13.43
C ASN A 21 -1.25 -26.06 14.10
N PHE A 22 -2.17 -25.10 13.93
CA PHE A 22 -2.09 -23.80 14.56
C PHE A 22 -2.48 -23.93 16.04
N PRO A 23 -1.62 -23.51 16.98
CA PRO A 23 -1.85 -23.72 18.42
C PRO A 23 -2.93 -22.79 19.01
N LEU A 24 -3.42 -21.82 18.24
CA LEU A 24 -4.40 -20.81 18.66
C LEU A 24 -5.61 -20.80 17.71
N LEU A 25 -6.64 -20.06 18.09
CA LEU A 25 -7.89 -19.99 17.32
C LEU A 25 -7.67 -19.39 15.93
N TYR A 26 -8.42 -19.89 14.94
CA TYR A 26 -8.53 -19.30 13.61
C TYR A 26 -9.94 -19.49 13.07
N CYS A 27 -10.33 -18.68 12.08
CA CYS A 27 -11.54 -18.89 11.31
C CYS A 27 -11.39 -18.37 9.87
N LEU A 28 -12.24 -18.90 8.99
CA LEU A 28 -12.29 -18.56 7.56
C LEU A 28 -13.70 -18.10 7.22
N SER A 29 -13.79 -17.13 6.31
CA SER A 29 -15.05 -16.76 5.65
C SER A 29 -15.60 -17.92 4.81
N GLU A 30 -16.90 -17.88 4.52
CA GLU A 30 -17.59 -18.94 3.76
C GLU A 30 -17.03 -19.13 2.34
N ASN A 31 -16.61 -18.03 1.68
CA ASN A 31 -15.96 -18.05 0.37
C ASN A 31 -14.45 -18.31 0.44
N LYS A 32 -13.88 -18.42 1.65
CA LYS A 32 -12.44 -18.62 1.91
C LYS A 32 -11.54 -17.50 1.37
N GLU A 33 -12.08 -16.32 1.17
CA GLU A 33 -11.30 -15.15 0.73
C GLU A 33 -10.72 -14.39 1.92
N ASP A 34 -11.47 -14.33 3.02
CA ASP A 34 -11.02 -13.73 4.28
C ASP A 34 -10.64 -14.80 5.32
N PHE A 35 -9.57 -14.54 6.06
CA PHE A 35 -9.17 -15.34 7.23
C PHE A 35 -8.85 -14.44 8.43
N VAL A 36 -9.04 -14.99 9.64
CA VAL A 36 -8.60 -14.38 10.90
C VAL A 36 -7.92 -15.43 11.75
N VAL A 37 -6.77 -15.08 12.33
CA VAL A 37 -5.97 -15.93 13.20
C VAL A 37 -5.62 -15.17 14.48
N LEU A 38 -5.81 -15.79 15.64
CA LEU A 38 -5.40 -15.25 16.93
C LEU A 38 -3.92 -15.57 17.19
N ARG A 39 -3.12 -14.59 17.58
CA ARG A 39 -1.72 -14.81 17.97
C ARG A 39 -1.21 -13.82 19.00
N LYS A 40 0.03 -13.97 19.45
CA LYS A 40 0.74 -12.95 20.23
C LYS A 40 1.60 -12.07 19.31
N GLY A 41 1.29 -10.78 19.23
CA GLY A 41 2.09 -9.76 18.56
C GLY A 41 3.08 -9.09 19.52
N ARG A 42 4.17 -8.53 18.99
CA ARG A 42 5.16 -7.78 19.79
C ARG A 42 4.64 -6.38 20.10
N ILE A 43 4.86 -5.94 21.33
CA ILE A 43 4.58 -4.58 21.78
C ILE A 43 5.81 -3.92 22.39
N VAL A 44 5.82 -2.59 22.39
CA VAL A 44 6.74 -1.77 23.18
C VAL A 44 5.89 -1.01 24.20
N LYS A 45 6.10 -1.32 25.48
CA LYS A 45 5.45 -0.65 26.59
C LYS A 45 6.29 0.55 27.04
N GLU A 46 5.63 1.62 27.45
CA GLU A 46 6.24 2.77 28.12
C GLU A 46 5.30 3.14 29.27
N GLU A 47 5.81 3.07 30.50
CA GLU A 47 5.02 3.29 31.73
C GLU A 47 3.71 2.45 31.76
N ASN A 48 2.56 3.11 31.63
CA ASN A 48 1.22 2.54 31.72
C ASN A 48 0.53 2.34 30.35
N HIS A 49 1.24 2.57 29.24
CA HIS A 49 0.67 2.49 27.89
C HIS A 49 1.53 1.65 26.93
N ILE A 50 0.93 1.22 25.84
CA ILE A 50 1.58 0.58 24.71
C ILE A 50 1.93 1.66 23.69
N LYS A 51 3.21 1.97 23.56
CA LYS A 51 3.73 2.97 22.63
C LYS A 51 3.65 2.48 21.18
N TYR A 52 4.04 1.23 20.95
CA TYR A 52 4.05 0.62 19.62
C TYR A 52 3.53 -0.80 19.66
N PHE A 53 2.74 -1.14 18.63
CA PHE A 53 2.25 -2.48 18.37
C PHE A 53 2.76 -2.95 17.00
N PHE A 54 3.39 -4.13 16.99
CA PHE A 54 3.96 -4.74 15.80
C PHE A 54 3.23 -6.06 15.53
N PRO A 55 2.08 -6.03 14.82
CA PRO A 55 1.23 -7.20 14.63
C PRO A 55 1.97 -8.33 13.93
N ASN A 56 2.92 -8.03 13.03
CA ASN A 56 3.64 -9.01 12.23
C ASN A 56 4.93 -9.52 12.89
N SER A 57 5.40 -8.91 13.98
CA SER A 57 6.55 -9.41 14.75
C SER A 57 6.09 -10.40 15.81
N GLU A 58 6.71 -11.57 15.86
CA GLU A 58 6.56 -12.52 16.97
C GLU A 58 7.23 -11.95 18.22
N SER A 59 6.65 -12.22 19.40
CA SER A 59 7.15 -11.71 20.68
C SER A 59 7.75 -12.83 21.53
N ASN A 60 8.79 -12.50 22.29
CA ASN A 60 9.24 -13.32 23.42
C ASN A 60 8.29 -13.02 24.59
N GLU A 61 7.85 -14.04 25.33
CA GLU A 61 6.64 -14.05 26.18
C GLU A 61 6.39 -12.83 27.10
N SER A 62 7.41 -12.07 27.49
CA SER A 62 7.29 -10.89 28.35
C SER A 62 6.78 -9.60 27.67
N ASN A 63 6.86 -9.49 26.34
CA ASN A 63 6.51 -8.26 25.59
C ASN A 63 5.44 -8.52 24.52
N GLY A 64 4.48 -9.38 24.82
CA GLY A 64 3.42 -9.79 23.90
C GLY A 64 2.05 -9.21 24.27
N ILE A 65 1.20 -9.02 23.27
CA ILE A 65 -0.26 -8.87 23.42
C ILE A 65 -0.94 -9.81 22.44
N TYR A 66 -2.13 -10.32 22.79
CA TYR A 66 -2.94 -11.03 21.80
C TYR A 66 -3.39 -10.08 20.69
N CYS A 67 -3.43 -10.58 19.46
CA CYS A 67 -3.94 -9.86 18.31
C CYS A 67 -4.60 -10.78 17.30
N LEU A 68 -5.60 -10.22 16.61
CA LEU A 68 -6.22 -10.80 15.43
C LEU A 68 -5.37 -10.40 14.22
N ILE A 69 -4.78 -11.37 13.54
CA ILE A 69 -4.20 -11.17 12.21
C ILE A 69 -5.23 -11.57 11.19
N TRP A 70 -5.51 -10.67 10.27
CA TRP A 70 -6.42 -10.94 9.17
C TRP A 70 -5.81 -10.57 7.84
N GLY A 71 -6.37 -11.14 6.80
CA GLY A 71 -6.35 -10.46 5.53
C GLY A 71 -7.33 -11.06 4.55
N HIS A 72 -7.19 -10.57 3.32
CA HIS A 72 -8.09 -10.82 2.22
C HIS A 72 -7.31 -11.29 0.99
N LYS A 73 -7.73 -12.43 0.42
CA LYS A 73 -7.17 -12.98 -0.81
C LYS A 73 -7.68 -12.21 -2.02
N ASN A 74 -6.79 -11.48 -2.70
CA ASN A 74 -7.04 -10.98 -4.05
C ASN A 74 -6.00 -11.55 -5.04
N GLU A 75 -6.28 -11.48 -6.34
CA GLU A 75 -5.50 -12.14 -7.40
C GLU A 75 -4.04 -11.66 -7.53
N GLU A 76 -3.66 -10.49 -6.97
CA GLU A 76 -2.35 -9.86 -7.23
C GLU A 76 -1.64 -9.26 -5.99
N SER A 77 -2.26 -9.23 -4.80
CA SER A 77 -1.69 -8.66 -3.57
C SER A 77 -2.42 -9.12 -2.30
N TYR A 78 -1.78 -9.01 -1.14
CA TYR A 78 -2.41 -9.33 0.15
C TYR A 78 -2.25 -8.19 1.15
N GLY A 79 -3.37 -7.69 1.68
CA GLY A 79 -3.36 -6.75 2.80
C GLY A 79 -3.39 -7.50 4.12
N ILE A 80 -2.28 -7.52 4.87
CA ILE A 80 -2.23 -8.07 6.23
C ILE A 80 -2.44 -6.93 7.21
N GLY A 81 -3.54 -6.99 7.94
CA GLY A 81 -3.80 -6.12 9.07
C GLY A 81 -3.69 -6.90 10.38
N GLY A 82 -3.43 -6.18 11.46
CA GLY A 82 -3.46 -6.76 12.79
C GLY A 82 -4.19 -5.86 13.76
N THR A 83 -5.05 -6.45 14.59
CA THR A 83 -5.81 -5.74 15.60
C THR A 83 -5.48 -6.29 16.98
N PRO A 84 -4.97 -5.46 17.90
CA PRO A 84 -4.73 -5.90 19.27
C PRO A 84 -6.04 -6.27 19.95
N VAL A 85 -5.99 -7.29 20.81
CA VAL A 85 -7.10 -7.75 21.65
C VAL A 85 -6.80 -7.32 23.09
N PRO A 86 -7.75 -6.70 23.80
CA PRO A 86 -7.52 -6.29 25.18
C PRO A 86 -7.38 -7.50 26.10
N ASP A 87 -6.59 -7.37 27.17
CA ASP A 87 -6.33 -8.45 28.13
C ASP A 87 -7.60 -8.90 28.89
N ASP A 88 -8.65 -8.09 28.88
CA ASP A 88 -9.97 -8.36 29.48
C ASP A 88 -10.98 -9.02 28.52
N PHE A 89 -10.53 -9.48 27.35
CA PHE A 89 -11.35 -10.16 26.36
C PHE A 89 -10.62 -11.41 25.83
N TYR A 90 -10.63 -12.50 26.60
CA TYR A 90 -9.97 -13.72 26.20
C TYR A 90 -10.84 -14.54 25.24
N ILE A 91 -10.48 -14.52 23.96
CA ILE A 91 -11.27 -15.15 22.90
C ILE A 91 -11.26 -16.67 23.03
N THR A 92 -12.44 -17.26 23.14
CA THR A 92 -12.68 -18.71 23.21
C THR A 92 -13.25 -19.27 21.91
N GLU A 93 -13.94 -18.43 21.11
CA GLU A 93 -14.50 -18.82 19.82
C GLU A 93 -14.41 -17.68 18.79
N MET A 94 -14.14 -18.04 17.53
CA MET A 94 -14.20 -17.14 16.37
C MET A 94 -15.00 -17.77 15.24
N LYS A 95 -15.95 -17.03 14.67
CA LYS A 95 -16.75 -17.47 13.52
C LYS A 95 -16.99 -16.33 12.55
N PHE A 96 -16.92 -16.62 11.25
CA PHE A 96 -17.45 -15.73 10.22
C PHE A 96 -18.90 -16.08 9.91
N LYS A 97 -19.70 -15.05 9.66
CA LYS A 97 -21.00 -15.15 9.00
C LYS A 97 -21.08 -14.02 7.98
N ASN A 98 -21.09 -14.35 6.70
CA ASN A 98 -20.81 -13.37 5.62
C ASN A 98 -19.48 -12.63 5.89
N ASP A 99 -19.52 -11.30 5.94
CA ASP A 99 -18.39 -10.39 6.19
C ASP A 99 -18.24 -9.99 7.67
N VAL A 100 -19.09 -10.54 8.56
CA VAL A 100 -19.10 -10.25 9.99
C VAL A 100 -18.30 -11.30 10.74
N LEU A 101 -17.32 -10.84 11.52
CA LEU A 101 -16.56 -11.66 12.46
C LEU A 101 -17.27 -11.63 13.82
N SER A 102 -17.64 -12.81 14.31
CA SER A 102 -18.15 -13.04 15.65
C SER A 102 -17.02 -13.54 16.55
N LEU A 103 -16.79 -12.85 17.66
CA LEU A 103 -15.85 -13.22 18.71
C LEU A 103 -16.63 -13.49 20.01
N LEU A 104 -16.34 -14.62 20.66
CA LEU A 104 -16.88 -14.96 21.98
C LEU A 104 -15.73 -15.02 22.98
N ASN A 105 -15.91 -14.45 24.16
CA ASN A 105 -14.95 -14.58 25.25
C ASN A 105 -15.36 -15.62 26.30
N GLU A 106 -14.52 -15.81 27.31
CA GLU A 106 -14.71 -16.73 28.43
C GLU A 106 -15.91 -16.39 29.33
N ASN A 107 -16.38 -15.13 29.29
CA ASN A 107 -17.52 -14.63 30.07
C ASN A 107 -18.84 -14.67 29.28
N ASN A 108 -18.88 -15.35 28.12
CA ASN A 108 -19.99 -15.33 27.16
C ASN A 108 -20.32 -13.94 26.60
N GLU A 109 -19.40 -12.98 26.71
CA GLU A 109 -19.50 -11.71 26.00
C GLU A 109 -19.25 -11.96 24.51
N LYS A 110 -20.16 -11.47 23.66
CA LYS A 110 -20.09 -11.65 22.21
C LYS A 110 -19.93 -10.30 21.52
N ILE A 111 -18.94 -10.19 20.65
CA ILE A 111 -18.72 -9.02 19.79
C ILE A 111 -18.86 -9.46 18.33
N GLU A 112 -19.75 -8.80 17.60
CA GLU A 112 -19.99 -9.04 16.17
C GLU A 112 -19.74 -7.76 15.38
N ALA A 113 -18.70 -7.76 14.55
CA ALA A 113 -18.35 -6.62 13.72
C ALA A 113 -17.59 -7.07 12.47
N THR A 114 -17.64 -6.25 11.41
CA THR A 114 -16.78 -6.45 10.24
C THR A 114 -15.33 -6.10 10.57
N LEU A 115 -14.37 -6.63 9.82
CA LEU A 115 -12.94 -6.27 9.98
C LEU A 115 -12.72 -4.76 9.78
N LYS A 116 -13.49 -4.13 8.89
CA LYS A 116 -13.45 -2.69 8.65
C LYS A 116 -13.87 -1.90 9.90
N GLN A 117 -14.88 -2.37 10.62
CA GLN A 117 -15.36 -1.75 11.85
C GLN A 117 -14.33 -1.82 12.97
N PHE A 118 -13.68 -2.98 13.15
CA PHE A 118 -12.56 -3.08 14.09
C PHE A 118 -11.43 -2.10 13.73
N ASN A 119 -10.98 -2.09 12.46
CA ASN A 119 -9.96 -1.13 12.01
C ASN A 119 -10.35 0.32 12.31
N LYS A 120 -11.60 0.69 12.00
CA LYS A 120 -12.11 2.05 12.19
C LYS A 120 -12.18 2.43 13.67
N ALA A 121 -12.66 1.53 14.53
CA ALA A 121 -12.79 1.79 15.96
C ALA A 121 -11.42 1.97 16.63
N LEU A 122 -10.42 1.20 16.19
CA LEU A 122 -9.06 1.27 16.73
C LEU A 122 -8.16 2.31 16.05
N GLN A 123 -8.61 2.99 14.98
CA GLN A 123 -7.77 3.86 14.14
C GLN A 123 -7.02 4.95 14.93
N ASN A 124 -7.64 5.46 16.01
CA ASN A 124 -7.14 6.59 16.79
C ASN A 124 -6.17 6.16 17.89
N ILE A 125 -6.11 4.86 18.20
CA ILE A 125 -5.33 4.33 19.33
C ILE A 125 -4.16 3.46 18.88
N TRP A 126 -3.91 3.28 17.57
CA TRP A 126 -2.83 2.40 17.08
C TRP A 126 -1.41 2.82 17.49
N ARG A 127 -1.22 4.09 17.83
CA ARG A 127 0.05 4.66 18.27
C ARG A 127 -0.21 5.29 19.62
N ASN A 128 0.22 4.62 20.69
CA ASN A 128 -0.01 5.03 22.07
C ASN A 128 -1.43 4.77 22.58
N PHE A 129 -1.58 3.78 23.46
CA PHE A 129 -2.85 3.46 24.10
C PHE A 129 -2.68 2.70 25.41
N THR A 130 -3.59 2.92 26.36
CA THR A 130 -3.76 2.11 27.56
C THR A 130 -4.62 0.88 27.29
N MET A 131 -4.58 -0.12 28.18
CA MET A 131 -5.48 -1.28 28.08
C MET A 131 -6.96 -0.89 28.17
N GLU A 132 -7.29 0.15 28.94
CA GLU A 132 -8.66 0.66 29.09
C GLU A 132 -9.17 1.28 27.78
N GLU A 133 -8.34 2.08 27.10
CA GLU A 133 -8.66 2.65 25.79
C GLU A 133 -8.83 1.55 24.74
N LEU A 134 -7.95 0.54 24.74
CA LEU A 134 -8.08 -0.62 23.86
C LEU A 134 -9.37 -1.38 24.12
N SER A 135 -9.67 -1.69 25.39
CA SER A 135 -10.89 -2.40 25.80
C SER A 135 -12.15 -1.67 25.31
N THR A 136 -12.18 -0.35 25.51
CA THR A 136 -13.28 0.51 25.08
C THR A 136 -13.42 0.51 23.55
N ALA A 137 -12.33 0.78 22.82
CA ALA A 137 -12.35 0.86 21.36
C ALA A 137 -12.71 -0.49 20.71
N PHE A 138 -12.19 -1.60 21.24
CA PHE A 138 -12.46 -2.94 20.74
C PHE A 138 -13.96 -3.29 20.84
N ARG A 139 -14.60 -2.97 21.97
CA ARG A 139 -16.04 -3.16 22.19
C ARG A 139 -16.92 -2.18 21.42
N GLN A 140 -16.40 -1.05 20.96
CA GLN A 140 -17.11 -0.10 20.12
C GLN A 140 -17.21 -0.53 18.64
N ALA A 141 -16.45 -1.55 18.22
CA ALA A 141 -16.44 -1.99 16.81
C ALA A 141 -17.86 -2.23 16.22
N PRO A 142 -18.80 -2.94 16.87
CA PRO A 142 -20.12 -3.22 16.29
C PRO A 142 -20.96 -1.97 15.97
N VAL A 143 -20.80 -0.92 16.77
CA VAL A 143 -21.54 0.36 16.63
C VAL A 143 -20.74 1.41 15.86
N THR A 144 -19.51 1.09 15.48
CA THR A 144 -18.66 2.00 14.73
C THR A 144 -19.25 2.21 13.34
N ILE A 145 -19.62 3.46 13.07
CA ILE A 145 -20.12 3.88 11.77
C ILE A 145 -18.91 3.88 10.83
N LEU A 146 -18.96 3.00 9.84
CA LEU A 146 -18.05 3.11 8.71
C LEU A 146 -18.49 4.33 7.92
N ASP A 147 -17.62 5.33 7.84
CA ASP A 147 -17.78 6.35 6.82
C ASP A 147 -17.89 5.60 5.50
N GLU A 148 -19.06 5.65 4.85
CA GLU A 148 -19.10 5.38 3.43
C GLU A 148 -18.09 6.36 2.85
N ILE A 149 -16.97 5.85 2.32
CA ILE A 149 -16.18 6.63 1.38
C ILE A 149 -17.14 6.83 0.21
N LYS A 150 -17.97 7.87 0.29
CA LYS A 150 -18.75 8.36 -0.81
C LYS A 150 -17.71 8.79 -1.80
N LYS A 151 -17.41 7.89 -2.74
CA LYS A 151 -16.63 8.21 -3.93
C LYS A 151 -17.30 9.44 -4.48
N GLU A 152 -16.60 10.56 -4.37
CA GLU A 152 -17.13 11.80 -4.87
C GLU A 152 -17.41 11.58 -6.35
N ASN A 153 -18.56 12.03 -6.84
CA ASN A 153 -18.88 11.90 -8.25
C ASN A 153 -17.93 12.78 -9.05
N MET A 154 -16.78 12.20 -9.39
CA MET A 154 -15.73 12.87 -10.11
C MET A 154 -16.13 13.09 -11.57
N PRO A 155 -15.79 14.25 -12.16
CA PRO A 155 -16.21 14.59 -13.50
C PRO A 155 -15.60 13.62 -14.52
N LYS A 156 -16.34 13.21 -15.56
CA LYS A 156 -15.78 12.34 -16.62
C LYS A 156 -14.61 12.97 -17.37
N THR A 157 -14.49 14.29 -17.33
CA THR A 157 -13.46 15.05 -18.03
C THR A 157 -12.97 16.21 -17.19
N VAL A 158 -11.67 16.49 -17.27
CA VAL A 158 -11.03 17.59 -16.54
C VAL A 158 -10.12 18.34 -17.50
N THR A 159 -10.26 19.66 -17.57
CA THR A 159 -9.36 20.50 -18.37
C THR A 159 -8.29 21.09 -17.45
N ILE A 160 -7.02 20.97 -17.87
CA ILE A 160 -5.86 21.53 -17.20
C ILE A 160 -5.21 22.55 -18.13
N LYS A 161 -4.87 23.72 -17.60
CA LYS A 161 -4.21 24.81 -18.34
C LYS A 161 -2.87 24.30 -18.93
N ASN A 162 -2.51 24.76 -20.12
CA ASN A 162 -1.29 24.37 -20.88
C ASN A 162 -1.23 22.92 -21.39
N PHE A 163 -2.06 22.01 -20.87
CA PHE A 163 -2.12 20.62 -21.31
C PHE A 163 -3.33 20.35 -22.21
N GLY A 164 -4.54 20.56 -21.70
CA GLY A 164 -5.79 20.32 -22.42
C GLY A 164 -6.80 19.50 -21.62
N LYS A 165 -7.68 18.80 -22.34
CA LYS A 165 -8.81 18.06 -21.77
C LYS A 165 -8.43 16.59 -21.54
N PHE A 166 -8.37 16.19 -20.28
CA PHE A 166 -8.21 14.81 -19.85
C PHE A 166 -9.57 14.11 -19.77
N ILE A 167 -9.59 12.83 -20.11
CA ILE A 167 -10.78 11.97 -20.08
C ILE A 167 -10.55 10.84 -19.10
N TYR A 168 -11.51 10.59 -18.21
CA TYR A 168 -11.42 9.49 -17.25
C TYR A 168 -11.48 8.13 -17.98
N ASN A 169 -10.46 7.31 -17.77
CA ASN A 169 -10.37 5.95 -18.29
C ASN A 169 -10.68 4.96 -17.16
N LYS A 170 -11.82 4.26 -17.29
CA LYS A 170 -12.27 3.29 -16.28
C LYS A 170 -11.31 2.12 -16.06
N LYS A 171 -10.61 1.66 -17.10
CA LYS A 171 -9.67 0.52 -17.00
C LYS A 171 -8.42 0.92 -16.21
N LEU A 172 -7.88 2.10 -16.50
CA LEU A 172 -6.69 2.64 -15.83
C LEU A 172 -7.02 3.29 -14.47
N LYS A 173 -8.31 3.45 -14.15
CA LYS A 173 -8.81 4.21 -12.99
C LYS A 173 -8.21 5.62 -12.87
N SER A 174 -7.84 6.22 -14.00
CA SER A 174 -7.13 7.50 -14.07
C SER A 174 -7.63 8.37 -15.21
N TYR A 175 -7.34 9.67 -15.15
CA TYR A 175 -7.57 10.61 -16.23
C TYR A 175 -6.41 10.55 -17.22
N LYS A 176 -6.72 10.45 -18.51
CA LYS A 176 -5.74 10.34 -19.59
C LYS A 176 -5.89 11.47 -20.59
N LEU A 177 -4.75 12.01 -21.04
CA LEU A 177 -4.58 12.84 -22.22
C LEU A 177 -3.40 12.27 -23.01
N VAL A 178 -3.51 12.19 -24.33
CA VAL A 178 -2.36 11.91 -25.20
C VAL A 178 -2.18 13.10 -26.12
N LYS A 179 -0.97 13.65 -26.16
CA LYS A 179 -0.61 14.79 -27.00
C LYS A 179 0.80 14.57 -27.52
N GLU A 180 1.00 14.71 -28.83
CA GLU A 180 2.31 14.55 -29.48
C GLU A 180 2.96 13.21 -29.12
N GLU A 181 2.18 12.12 -29.15
CA GLU A 181 2.59 10.75 -28.76
C GLU A 181 2.99 10.56 -27.29
N ILE A 182 2.96 11.63 -26.48
CA ILE A 182 3.24 11.58 -25.04
C ILE A 182 1.94 11.36 -24.27
N GLY A 183 1.99 10.43 -23.30
CA GLY A 183 0.90 10.18 -22.37
C GLY A 183 0.97 11.09 -21.14
N TYR A 184 -0.15 11.70 -20.78
CA TYR A 184 -0.31 12.45 -19.54
C TYR A 184 -1.43 11.85 -18.73
N TYR A 185 -1.15 11.56 -17.46
CA TYR A 185 -2.05 10.84 -16.57
C TYR A 185 -2.17 11.54 -15.24
N PHE A 186 -3.33 11.40 -14.60
CA PHE A 186 -3.44 11.62 -13.18
C PHE A 186 -4.55 10.84 -12.52
N SER A 187 -4.42 10.64 -11.22
CA SER A 187 -5.44 10.04 -10.38
C SER A 187 -5.86 11.02 -9.28
N ALA A 188 -7.16 11.07 -9.02
CA ALA A 188 -7.75 11.90 -7.99
C ALA A 188 -9.09 11.28 -7.59
N ASP A 189 -9.22 10.90 -6.33
CA ASP A 189 -10.41 10.26 -5.78
C ASP A 189 -11.44 11.28 -5.25
N ASN A 190 -11.01 12.53 -5.06
CA ASN A 190 -11.84 13.63 -4.58
C ASN A 190 -11.41 14.98 -5.20
N LYS A 191 -12.23 16.02 -4.97
CA LYS A 191 -11.96 17.37 -5.48
C LYS A 191 -10.69 18.00 -4.91
N GLU A 192 -10.28 17.66 -3.69
CA GLU A 192 -9.07 18.19 -3.07
C GLU A 192 -7.81 17.68 -3.77
N GLU A 193 -7.72 16.36 -3.97
CA GLU A 193 -6.64 15.74 -4.74
C GLU A 193 -6.61 16.26 -6.17
N GLN A 194 -7.78 16.43 -6.81
CA GLN A 194 -7.84 17.03 -8.14
C GLN A 194 -7.27 18.46 -8.14
N LYS A 195 -7.46 19.24 -7.08
CA LYS A 195 -6.87 20.58 -6.94
C LYS A 195 -5.34 20.49 -6.80
N LYS A 196 -4.83 19.57 -5.99
CA LYS A 196 -3.37 19.33 -5.83
C LYS A 196 -2.71 18.93 -7.15
N VAL A 197 -3.28 17.95 -7.84
CA VAL A 197 -2.82 17.50 -9.17
C VAL A 197 -2.81 18.65 -10.18
N LYS A 198 -3.89 19.44 -10.25
CA LYS A 198 -3.97 20.60 -11.14
C LYS A 198 -2.86 21.62 -10.84
N ASN A 199 -2.54 21.82 -9.57
CA ASN A 199 -1.46 22.71 -9.15
C ASN A 199 -0.09 22.20 -9.65
N ILE A 200 0.19 20.91 -9.52
CA ILE A 200 1.43 20.31 -10.04
C ILE A 200 1.55 20.52 -11.54
N PHE A 201 0.54 20.15 -12.34
CA PHE A 201 0.58 20.39 -13.79
C PHE A 201 0.71 21.87 -14.16
N SER A 202 0.14 22.78 -13.38
CA SER A 202 0.20 24.21 -13.70
C SER A 202 1.56 24.82 -13.42
N ASN A 203 2.31 24.26 -12.46
CA ASN A 203 3.61 24.79 -12.01
C ASN A 203 4.80 24.01 -12.57
N ILE A 204 4.58 22.84 -13.17
CA ILE A 204 5.66 22.02 -13.73
C ILE A 204 6.16 22.60 -15.05
N GLU A 205 7.40 23.07 -15.07
CA GLU A 205 8.11 23.41 -16.31
C GLU A 205 8.57 22.12 -16.98
N LEU A 206 7.67 21.50 -17.75
CA LEU A 206 7.82 20.13 -18.23
C LEU A 206 9.17 19.87 -18.92
N THR A 207 9.57 20.72 -19.86
CA THR A 207 10.83 20.56 -20.61
C THR A 207 12.06 20.63 -19.69
N HIS A 208 12.06 21.54 -18.71
CA HIS A 208 13.13 21.68 -17.74
C HIS A 208 13.22 20.47 -16.80
N PHE A 209 12.07 19.98 -16.34
CA PHE A 209 12.03 18.81 -15.47
C PHE A 209 12.40 17.51 -16.18
N ILE A 210 12.07 17.37 -17.47
CA ILE A 210 12.51 16.25 -18.30
C ILE A 210 14.05 16.19 -18.33
N GLU A 211 14.71 17.31 -18.60
CA GLU A 211 16.18 17.36 -18.63
C GLU A 211 16.81 17.07 -17.27
N LYS A 212 16.25 17.65 -16.19
CA LYS A 212 16.70 17.34 -14.83
C LYS A 212 16.49 15.88 -14.45
N ALA A 213 15.38 15.27 -14.87
CA ALA A 213 15.09 13.86 -14.64
C ALA A 213 16.12 12.96 -15.34
N LYS A 214 16.50 13.28 -16.58
CA LYS A 214 17.59 12.60 -17.29
C LYS A 214 18.92 12.73 -16.55
N ASP A 215 19.26 13.94 -16.07
CA ASP A 215 20.49 14.15 -15.31
C ASP A 215 20.52 13.37 -13.99
N TYR A 216 19.40 13.39 -13.25
CA TYR A 216 19.24 12.66 -12.00
C TYR A 216 19.36 11.15 -12.22
N THR A 217 18.70 10.64 -13.25
CA THR A 217 18.75 9.22 -13.61
C THR A 217 20.15 8.79 -13.98
N ALA A 218 20.83 9.53 -14.86
CA ALA A 218 22.19 9.19 -15.24
C ALA A 218 23.15 9.21 -14.04
N HIS A 219 22.95 10.12 -13.08
CA HIS A 219 23.72 10.10 -11.84
C HIS A 219 23.47 8.84 -10.98
N LYS A 220 22.25 8.32 -10.99
CA LYS A 220 21.84 7.15 -10.17
C LYS A 220 22.14 5.81 -10.83
N LEU A 221 21.89 5.67 -12.13
CA LEU A 221 21.80 4.38 -12.81
C LEU A 221 22.93 4.13 -13.83
N LEU A 222 23.74 5.13 -14.18
CA LEU A 222 24.82 4.95 -15.17
C LEU A 222 25.86 3.90 -14.72
N LYS A 223 26.24 3.95 -13.43
CA LYS A 223 27.17 2.96 -12.89
C LYS A 223 26.59 1.55 -12.99
N LEU A 224 25.32 1.39 -12.59
CA LEU A 224 24.62 0.11 -12.70
C LEU A 224 24.60 -0.39 -14.14
N LYS A 225 24.30 0.49 -15.11
CA LYS A 225 24.33 0.17 -16.54
C LYS A 225 25.69 -0.43 -16.95
N ASN A 226 26.78 0.27 -16.65
CA ASN A 226 28.11 -0.14 -17.09
C ASN A 226 28.64 -1.36 -16.32
N ASP A 227 28.22 -1.57 -15.08
CA ASP A 227 28.69 -2.70 -14.27
C ASP A 227 27.96 -4.01 -14.59
N LEU A 228 26.66 -3.98 -14.91
CA LEU A 228 25.81 -5.18 -14.93
C LEU A 228 24.91 -5.36 -16.16
N TRP A 229 24.78 -4.34 -17.01
CA TRP A 229 23.80 -4.35 -18.12
C TRP A 229 24.43 -4.12 -19.49
N LEU A 230 25.76 -4.08 -19.59
CA LEU A 230 26.45 -4.11 -20.88
C LEU A 230 26.26 -5.48 -21.54
N GLU A 231 26.05 -5.47 -22.85
CA GLU A 231 26.21 -6.68 -23.65
C GLU A 231 27.70 -7.03 -23.81
N GLU A 232 28.01 -8.27 -24.18
CA GLU A 232 29.39 -8.80 -24.23
C GLU A 232 30.37 -7.92 -25.05
N ASP A 233 29.87 -7.22 -26.07
CA ASP A 233 30.63 -6.33 -26.94
C ASP A 233 30.23 -4.84 -26.83
N GLU A 234 29.32 -4.48 -25.92
CA GLU A 234 28.92 -3.08 -25.73
C GLU A 234 29.99 -2.32 -24.96
N LYS A 235 30.43 -1.18 -25.51
CA LYS A 235 31.33 -0.27 -24.80
C LYS A 235 30.60 0.41 -23.65
N GLU A 236 31.35 0.78 -22.61
CA GLU A 236 30.82 1.61 -21.53
C GLU A 236 30.05 2.83 -22.08
N VAL A 237 28.82 2.98 -21.60
CA VAL A 237 27.95 4.08 -21.97
C VAL A 237 28.42 5.33 -21.25
N THR A 238 28.54 6.45 -21.97
CA THR A 238 28.87 7.74 -21.36
C THR A 238 27.62 8.38 -20.76
N LYS A 239 27.79 9.31 -19.80
CA LYS A 239 26.65 10.08 -19.26
C LYS A 239 25.84 10.78 -20.36
N LYS A 240 26.52 11.28 -21.40
CA LYS A 240 25.86 11.94 -22.53
C LYS A 240 25.01 10.95 -23.32
N ASP A 241 25.60 9.83 -23.72
CA ASP A 241 24.89 8.81 -24.50
C ASP A 241 23.70 8.23 -23.74
N PHE A 242 23.86 8.02 -22.42
CA PHE A 242 22.78 7.58 -21.54
C PHE A 242 21.59 8.55 -21.59
N LYS A 243 21.83 9.85 -21.42
CA LYS A 243 20.78 10.87 -21.46
C LYS A 243 20.13 11.01 -22.85
N ASP A 244 20.92 10.87 -23.90
CA ASP A 244 20.47 11.02 -25.28
C ASP A 244 19.57 9.84 -25.70
N ARG A 245 19.84 8.62 -25.21
CA ARG A 245 18.99 7.43 -25.43
C ARG A 245 17.66 7.48 -24.69
N MET A 246 17.63 8.04 -23.48
CA MET A 246 16.38 8.19 -22.72
C MET A 246 15.35 9.05 -23.49
N LYS A 247 14.21 8.47 -23.85
CA LYS A 247 13.12 9.18 -24.54
C LYS A 247 11.92 9.32 -23.61
N PHE A 248 11.50 10.56 -23.35
CA PHE A 248 10.34 10.82 -22.50
C PHE A 248 9.05 10.30 -23.15
N THR A 249 8.27 9.49 -22.42
CA THR A 249 7.06 8.85 -22.94
C THR A 249 5.80 9.28 -22.20
N SER A 250 5.88 9.50 -20.88
CA SER A 250 4.71 9.94 -20.13
C SER A 250 5.00 10.59 -18.79
N LEU A 251 4.03 11.38 -18.33
CA LEU A 251 3.97 11.95 -16.98
C LEU A 251 2.71 11.46 -16.29
N TYR A 252 2.86 10.91 -15.08
CA TYR A 252 1.76 10.55 -14.21
C TYR A 252 1.82 11.38 -12.93
N VAL A 253 0.79 12.17 -12.67
CA VAL A 253 0.70 13.02 -11.48
C VAL A 253 -0.27 12.43 -10.46
N PHE A 254 0.15 12.40 -9.20
CA PHE A 254 -0.64 12.04 -8.02
C PHE A 254 -0.83 13.28 -7.13
N SER A 255 -1.59 13.16 -6.05
CA SER A 255 -1.81 14.27 -5.11
C SER A 255 -0.54 14.73 -4.42
N GLU A 256 0.43 13.84 -4.21
CA GLU A 256 1.63 14.08 -3.40
C GLU A 256 2.95 13.85 -4.17
N SER A 257 2.88 13.45 -5.44
CA SER A 257 4.06 13.13 -6.26
C SER A 257 3.76 13.19 -7.75
N ALA A 258 4.82 13.12 -8.57
CA ALA A 258 4.69 12.88 -10.00
C ALA A 258 5.81 11.95 -10.51
N ASN A 259 5.45 11.06 -11.42
CA ASN A 259 6.35 10.10 -12.05
C ASN A 259 6.55 10.47 -13.52
N PHE A 260 7.81 10.60 -13.92
CA PHE A 260 8.24 10.73 -15.30
C PHE A 260 8.67 9.35 -15.80
N TYR A 261 8.13 8.93 -16.93
CA TYR A 261 8.48 7.69 -17.59
C TYR A 261 9.27 7.97 -18.86
N PHE A 262 10.31 7.17 -19.03
CA PHE A 262 11.17 7.20 -20.19
C PHE A 262 11.28 5.80 -20.78
N ASP A 263 11.18 5.72 -22.10
CA ASP A 263 11.76 4.62 -22.85
C ASP A 263 13.28 4.70 -22.65
N ASP A 264 13.89 3.57 -22.30
CA ASP A 264 15.29 3.50 -21.95
C ASP A 264 16.22 3.55 -23.17
N GLY A 265 15.68 3.46 -24.39
CA GLY A 265 16.48 3.39 -25.60
C GLY A 265 17.45 2.21 -25.58
N ASP A 266 17.01 1.08 -25.03
CA ASP A 266 17.78 -0.16 -24.89
C ASP A 266 18.98 -0.06 -23.94
N LEU A 267 18.96 0.88 -23.00
CA LEU A 267 19.95 0.94 -21.93
C LEU A 267 19.82 -0.27 -20.99
N PHE A 268 18.59 -0.70 -20.72
CA PHE A 268 18.25 -1.77 -19.80
C PHE A 268 17.35 -2.78 -20.52
N TRP A 269 17.71 -3.24 -21.72
CA TRP A 269 16.99 -4.30 -22.46
C TRP A 269 15.51 -4.01 -22.68
N GLY A 270 15.16 -2.74 -22.96
CA GLY A 270 13.79 -2.32 -23.27
C GLY A 270 12.88 -2.13 -22.06
N HIS A 271 13.44 -2.03 -20.85
CA HIS A 271 12.68 -1.66 -19.66
C HIS A 271 12.28 -0.17 -19.71
N THR A 272 11.34 0.22 -18.86
CA THR A 272 10.99 1.63 -18.66
C THR A 272 11.78 2.21 -17.50
N ILE A 273 12.26 3.44 -17.66
CA ILE A 273 12.85 4.20 -16.54
C ILE A 273 11.75 5.07 -15.93
N GLU A 274 11.53 4.90 -14.63
CA GLU A 274 10.63 5.72 -13.82
C GLU A 274 11.43 6.66 -12.92
N VAL A 275 11.10 7.96 -12.96
CA VAL A 275 11.71 8.99 -12.11
C VAL A 275 10.63 9.69 -11.31
N THR A 276 10.73 9.65 -9.99
CA THR A 276 9.74 10.26 -9.09
C THR A 276 10.21 11.60 -8.54
N ILE A 277 9.31 12.59 -8.57
CA ILE A 277 9.42 13.82 -7.80
C ILE A 277 8.35 13.86 -6.71
N ASN A 278 8.67 14.45 -5.56
CA ASN A 278 7.72 14.70 -4.48
C ASN A 278 6.90 15.99 -4.74
N GLN A 279 5.97 16.30 -3.84
CA GLN A 279 5.15 17.53 -3.89
C GLN A 279 5.95 18.84 -3.83
N ASN A 280 7.19 18.81 -3.33
CA ASN A 280 8.09 19.97 -3.32
C ASN A 280 8.88 20.09 -4.64
N LEU A 281 8.58 19.25 -5.62
CA LEU A 281 9.25 19.15 -6.91
C LEU A 281 10.73 18.73 -6.79
N GLU A 282 11.06 17.96 -5.76
CA GLU A 282 12.39 17.39 -5.54
C GLU A 282 12.44 15.93 -5.99
N PHE A 283 13.54 15.53 -6.65
CA PHE A 283 13.74 14.16 -7.11
C PHE A 283 13.99 13.20 -5.93
N SER A 284 13.15 12.18 -5.80
CA SER A 284 13.22 11.21 -4.71
C SER A 284 13.70 9.82 -5.13
N ALA A 285 13.45 9.41 -6.38
CA ALA A 285 13.80 8.07 -6.86
C ALA A 285 14.02 8.03 -8.38
N ALA A 286 14.81 7.05 -8.83
CA ALA A 286 14.96 6.65 -10.22
C ALA A 286 15.08 5.12 -10.27
N ASN A 287 14.14 4.46 -10.94
CA ASN A 287 13.97 3.01 -10.96
C ASN A 287 13.90 2.47 -12.39
N ILE A 288 14.30 1.22 -12.56
CA ILE A 288 14.06 0.42 -13.77
C ILE A 288 12.79 -0.40 -13.49
N VAL A 289 11.77 -0.30 -14.35
CA VAL A 289 10.45 -0.93 -14.17
C VAL A 289 9.98 -1.57 -15.47
N GLY A 290 9.19 -2.63 -15.35
CA GLY A 290 8.71 -3.43 -16.49
C GLY A 290 9.10 -4.88 -16.32
#